data_AF-A0A1C5XHJ6-F1
#
_entry.id   AF-A0A1C5XHJ6-F1
#
_cell.length_a   1.000
_cell.length_b   1.000
_cell.length_c   1.000
_cell.angle_alpha   90.00
_cell.angle_beta   90.00
_cell.angle_gamma   90.00
#
_symmetry.space_group_name_H-M   'P 1'
#
loop_
_entity.id
_entity.type
_entity.pdbx_description
1 polymer ?
#
loop_
_entity_poly.entity_id
_entity_poly.type
_entity_poly.pdbx_seq_one_letter_code
_entity_poly.pdbx_strand_id
1 'polypeptide(L)'
;MTNRLFTENKNIKENVKNDIFLKQQVERIKSDSEKFANKDIAALTYTSFKKFYVTGSRKEYEYEYFLHRRRLNDFAILNILYDDEKYRLCLQDIIWSILDEFTWALPAHIPQNTDIENCITHIDLFASETAFALAEISHILSDKLDKTIVERIKYEVYRRVLKPYLSGRKNSWDCLENNWSAVCAGSVGSAFLYFGTDEEIQTVLPRIKETLEYYLKGFGDDGACVEGINYWAYGFGYFTYFAQLLYQYSDGKDNLFDNKKVENIAVFPQKLWFKNNNTVTFSDCGDKFTQRSGLIHFLKQKYSQIAVHDDNCSLEFDGDGCYRFAHLIRDFAWRKNNIKVQTESENGFDYFKNAGWYIKRTSNYEFAAKAGDNKESHNHNDIGVFLLNVGGDKIVTDPGRGEYTSDYFSSKRYKYFPPSALAHSVPVVNGIVQQEGEEYRGNIVKATENELIIDCKDAYNDCSLKELTRKFEFYDDKIVLNDKFAFDTDKNDFTEHFVFDVKPTECENGLKIGNTEMCYNVSDFECKINEVTYASHYNKQKTVYTVDLKHIVKTKTVETKFEFNIKNTGKERK
;
A
#
# COMPACT_ATOMS: atom_id res chain seq x y z
N MET A 1 -17.16 30.08 7.51
CA MET A 1 -16.18 29.24 8.23
C MET A 1 -15.13 28.62 7.30
N THR A 2 -15.41 28.44 6.00
CA THR A 2 -14.49 27.85 4.99
C THR A 2 -13.10 28.49 4.90
N ASN A 3 -12.94 29.80 5.14
CA ASN A 3 -11.62 30.47 5.11
C ASN A 3 -10.59 29.96 6.15
N ARG A 4 -10.98 29.05 7.05
CA ARG A 4 -10.11 28.42 8.05
C ARG A 4 -9.64 27.02 7.66
N LEU A 5 -10.10 26.48 6.53
CA LEU A 5 -9.72 25.15 6.07
C LEU A 5 -8.41 25.20 5.29
N PHE A 6 -7.59 24.17 5.50
CA PHE A 6 -6.31 23.94 4.82
C PHE A 6 -5.41 25.18 4.74
N THR A 7 -5.31 25.93 5.84
CA THR A 7 -4.54 27.19 5.90
C THR A 7 -3.07 27.04 5.47
N GLU A 8 -2.53 25.82 5.57
CA GLU A 8 -1.20 25.44 5.16
C GLU A 8 -0.95 25.62 3.66
N ASN A 9 -1.99 25.72 2.82
CA ASN A 9 -1.84 26.01 1.38
C ASN A 9 -1.03 27.30 1.11
N LYS A 10 -1.10 28.27 2.01
CA LYS A 10 -0.34 29.53 1.92
C LYS A 10 1.18 29.32 1.97
N ASN A 11 1.63 28.19 2.52
CA ASN A 11 3.05 27.86 2.60
C ASN A 11 3.62 27.35 1.27
N ILE A 12 2.78 26.92 0.31
CA ILE A 12 3.23 26.20 -0.90
C ILE A 12 4.30 26.98 -1.67
N LYS A 13 4.08 28.27 -1.95
CA LYS A 13 5.05 29.11 -2.69
C LYS A 13 6.39 29.21 -1.96
N GLU A 14 6.36 29.41 -0.65
CA GLU A 14 7.58 29.56 0.15
C GLU A 14 8.31 28.22 0.32
N ASN A 15 7.56 27.12 0.50
CA ASN A 15 8.10 25.77 0.55
C ASN A 15 8.83 25.44 -0.76
N VAL A 16 8.20 25.65 -1.92
CA VAL A 16 8.85 25.46 -3.23
C VAL A 16 10.07 26.36 -3.40
N LYS A 17 10.01 27.62 -2.96
CA LYS A 17 11.15 28.54 -3.07
C LYS A 17 12.37 28.06 -2.27
N ASN A 18 12.17 27.37 -1.16
CA ASN A 18 13.22 27.03 -0.22
C ASN A 18 13.64 25.55 -0.24
N ASP A 19 12.86 24.67 -0.85
CA ASP A 19 13.11 23.23 -0.89
C ASP A 19 13.59 22.78 -2.28
N ILE A 20 14.77 22.15 -2.36
CA ILE A 20 15.36 21.72 -3.64
C ILE A 20 14.55 20.60 -4.28
N PHE A 21 14.04 19.65 -3.49
CA PHE A 21 13.23 18.55 -4.01
C PHE A 21 11.95 19.10 -4.64
N LEU A 22 11.22 19.97 -3.93
CA LEU A 22 10.00 20.57 -4.49
C LEU A 22 10.26 21.39 -5.77
N LYS A 23 11.39 22.09 -5.88
CA LYS A 23 11.76 22.78 -7.14
C LYS A 23 11.90 21.80 -8.29
N GLN A 24 12.59 20.68 -8.08
CA GLN A 24 12.76 19.65 -9.11
C GLN A 24 11.41 19.09 -9.54
N GLN A 25 10.47 18.89 -8.60
CA GLN A 25 9.12 18.45 -8.92
C GLN A 25 8.37 19.47 -9.78
N VAL A 26 8.46 20.76 -9.45
CA VAL A 26 7.83 21.83 -10.24
C VAL A 26 8.38 21.90 -11.65
N GLU A 27 9.70 21.74 -11.84
CA GLU A 27 10.29 21.74 -13.18
C GLU A 27 9.82 20.55 -14.03
N ARG A 28 9.64 19.37 -13.41
CA ARG A 28 9.03 18.23 -14.10
C ARG A 28 7.56 18.47 -14.43
N ILE A 29 6.78 19.04 -13.50
CA ILE A 29 5.37 19.44 -13.73
C ILE A 29 5.28 20.40 -14.92
N LYS A 30 6.14 21.42 -14.98
CA LYS A 30 6.17 22.36 -16.12
C LYS A 30 6.45 21.64 -17.43
N SER A 31 7.49 20.82 -17.48
CA SER A 31 7.89 20.06 -18.67
C SER A 31 6.76 19.15 -19.19
N ASP A 32 6.05 18.46 -18.30
CA ASP A 32 4.91 17.63 -18.71
C ASP A 32 3.68 18.46 -19.09
N SER A 33 3.43 19.57 -18.39
CA SER A 33 2.33 20.48 -18.70
C SER A 33 2.45 21.10 -20.10
N GLU A 34 3.67 21.33 -20.59
CA GLU A 34 3.91 21.80 -21.96
C GLU A 34 3.46 20.77 -23.00
N LYS A 35 3.64 19.47 -22.71
CA LYS A 35 3.12 18.39 -23.56
C LYS A 35 1.60 18.33 -23.50
N PHE A 36 1.02 18.46 -22.30
CA PHE A 36 -0.43 18.41 -22.13
C PHE A 36 -1.16 19.60 -22.71
N ALA A 37 -0.58 20.80 -22.64
CA ALA A 37 -1.18 22.02 -23.21
C ALA A 37 -1.32 21.95 -24.75
N ASN A 38 -0.52 21.09 -25.41
CA ASN A 38 -0.55 20.89 -26.85
C ASN A 38 -1.26 19.59 -27.28
N LYS A 39 -1.88 18.88 -26.34
CA LYS A 39 -2.56 17.60 -26.59
C LYS A 39 -4.03 17.70 -26.18
N ASP A 40 -4.93 17.32 -27.08
CA ASP A 40 -6.35 17.26 -26.77
C ASP A 40 -6.64 16.41 -25.53
N ILE A 41 -7.69 16.77 -24.78
CA ILE A 41 -8.20 15.97 -23.67
C ILE A 41 -9.06 14.86 -24.28
N ALA A 42 -8.63 13.61 -24.14
CA ALA A 42 -9.34 12.49 -24.74
C ALA A 42 -10.66 12.21 -24.01
N ALA A 43 -11.73 11.94 -24.75
CA ALA A 43 -13.00 11.56 -24.12
C ALA A 43 -12.91 10.14 -23.53
N LEU A 44 -13.54 9.93 -22.38
CA LEU A 44 -13.76 8.59 -21.83
C LEU A 44 -14.90 7.90 -22.61
N THR A 45 -14.54 7.08 -23.58
CA THR A 45 -15.52 6.45 -24.49
C THR A 45 -16.34 5.35 -23.81
N TYR A 46 -17.57 5.12 -24.27
CA TYR A 46 -18.36 3.96 -23.85
C TYR A 46 -17.65 2.63 -24.16
N THR A 47 -16.90 2.55 -25.27
CA THR A 47 -16.17 1.33 -25.66
C THR A 47 -15.10 0.96 -24.63
N SER A 48 -14.34 1.92 -24.12
CA SER A 48 -13.37 1.65 -23.04
C SER A 48 -14.08 1.35 -21.72
N PHE A 49 -15.15 2.06 -21.38
CA PHE A 49 -15.94 1.82 -20.16
C PHE A 49 -16.49 0.39 -20.10
N LYS A 50 -17.11 -0.09 -21.19
CA LYS A 50 -17.72 -1.43 -21.25
C LYS A 50 -16.69 -2.55 -21.24
N LYS A 51 -15.43 -2.28 -21.57
CA LYS A 51 -14.40 -3.31 -21.75
C LYS A 51 -14.16 -4.14 -20.50
N PHE A 52 -14.22 -3.53 -19.32
CA PHE A 52 -14.16 -4.24 -18.04
C PHE A 52 -15.24 -5.33 -17.93
N TYR A 53 -16.50 -5.02 -18.26
CA TYR A 53 -17.60 -5.99 -18.17
C TYR A 53 -17.56 -7.08 -19.24
N VAL A 54 -16.78 -6.89 -20.31
CA VAL A 54 -16.66 -7.86 -21.41
C VAL A 54 -15.45 -8.77 -21.22
N THR A 55 -14.30 -8.22 -20.81
CA THR A 55 -13.03 -8.95 -20.77
C THR A 55 -12.36 -8.96 -19.39
N GLY A 56 -12.90 -8.26 -18.40
CA GLY A 56 -12.26 -8.07 -17.09
C GLY A 56 -11.10 -7.08 -17.08
N SER A 57 -10.78 -6.44 -18.22
CA SER A 57 -9.65 -5.51 -18.33
C SER A 57 -9.99 -4.16 -17.72
N ARG A 58 -9.10 -3.67 -16.85
CA ARG A 58 -9.20 -2.35 -16.22
C ARG A 58 -8.41 -1.27 -16.98
N LYS A 59 -7.41 -1.69 -17.77
CA LYS A 59 -6.35 -0.86 -18.35
C LYS A 59 -6.84 0.27 -19.25
N GLU A 60 -7.74 -0.02 -20.19
CA GLU A 60 -8.08 0.91 -21.27
C GLU A 60 -8.88 2.11 -20.77
N TYR A 61 -9.78 1.91 -19.82
CA TYR A 61 -10.53 2.99 -19.21
C TYR A 61 -9.67 3.75 -18.20
N GLU A 62 -8.96 3.03 -17.34
CA GLU A 62 -8.14 3.62 -16.28
C GLU A 62 -7.02 4.50 -16.80
N TYR A 63 -6.39 4.15 -17.92
CA TYR A 63 -5.29 4.93 -18.48
C TYR A 63 -5.69 6.38 -18.76
N GLU A 64 -6.76 6.60 -19.53
CA GLU A 64 -7.23 7.96 -19.85
C GLU A 64 -7.88 8.61 -18.61
N TYR A 65 -8.61 7.83 -17.79
CA TYR A 65 -9.23 8.32 -16.55
C TYR A 65 -8.20 8.92 -15.59
N PHE A 66 -7.07 8.24 -15.37
CA PHE A 66 -5.99 8.73 -14.53
C PHE A 66 -5.16 9.82 -15.20
N LEU A 67 -5.04 9.80 -16.52
CA LEU A 67 -4.41 10.91 -17.25
C LEU A 67 -5.16 12.24 -17.06
N HIS A 68 -6.49 12.20 -16.90
CA HIS A 68 -7.25 13.40 -16.51
C HIS A 68 -6.83 13.93 -15.14
N ARG A 69 -6.69 13.05 -14.14
CA ARG A 69 -6.24 13.43 -12.79
C ARG A 69 -4.81 13.93 -12.79
N ARG A 70 -3.95 13.35 -13.63
CA ARG A 70 -2.59 13.87 -13.85
C ARG A 70 -2.62 15.32 -14.36
N ARG A 71 -3.38 15.58 -15.43
CA ARG A 71 -3.52 16.94 -15.98
C ARG A 71 -4.10 17.91 -14.95
N LEU A 72 -5.11 17.49 -14.18
CA LEU A 72 -5.69 18.28 -13.10
C LEU A 72 -4.62 18.67 -12.08
N ASN A 73 -3.83 17.71 -11.61
CA ASN A 73 -2.75 17.93 -10.64
C ASN A 73 -1.71 18.93 -11.17
N ASP A 74 -1.21 18.71 -12.39
CA ASP A 74 -0.16 19.53 -12.97
C ASP A 74 -0.61 20.99 -13.08
N PHE A 75 -1.78 21.22 -13.69
CA PHE A 75 -2.29 22.58 -13.86
C PHE A 75 -2.77 23.21 -12.54
N ALA A 76 -3.28 22.43 -11.58
CA ALA A 76 -3.62 22.96 -10.26
C ALA A 76 -2.38 23.48 -9.53
N ILE A 77 -1.29 22.71 -9.48
CA ILE A 77 -0.03 23.14 -8.85
C ILE A 77 0.54 24.38 -9.55
N LEU A 78 0.55 24.41 -10.88
CA LEU A 78 1.03 25.57 -11.63
C LEU A 78 0.20 26.83 -11.38
N ASN A 79 -1.13 26.72 -11.29
CA ASN A 79 -2.00 27.86 -10.96
C ASN A 79 -1.87 28.32 -9.51
N ILE A 80 -1.45 27.46 -8.58
CA ILE A 80 -1.13 27.87 -7.22
C ILE A 80 0.17 28.69 -7.20
N LEU A 81 1.18 28.25 -7.96
CA LEU A 81 2.52 28.85 -7.96
C LEU A 81 2.61 30.11 -8.80
N TYR A 82 1.95 30.12 -9.96
CA TYR A 82 2.08 31.14 -10.99
C TYR A 82 0.74 31.83 -11.28
N ASP A 83 0.82 33.02 -11.85
CA ASP A 83 -0.33 33.75 -12.38
C ASP A 83 -0.16 33.85 -13.91
N ASP A 84 -0.53 32.77 -14.59
CA ASP A 84 -0.37 32.60 -16.04
C ASP A 84 -1.71 32.19 -16.64
N GLU A 85 -2.20 32.98 -17.59
CA GLU A 85 -3.47 32.75 -18.27
C GLU A 85 -3.52 31.41 -19.00
N LYS A 86 -2.41 30.96 -19.60
CA LYS A 86 -2.35 29.68 -20.30
C LYS A 86 -2.61 28.52 -19.34
N TYR A 87 -1.97 28.54 -18.17
CA TYR A 87 -2.20 27.51 -17.15
C TYR A 87 -3.62 27.59 -16.59
N ARG A 88 -4.18 28.79 -16.41
CA ARG A 88 -5.58 28.96 -15.97
C ARG A 88 -6.55 28.31 -16.96
N LEU A 89 -6.41 28.59 -18.26
CA LEU A 89 -7.27 28.01 -19.29
C LEU A 89 -7.16 26.47 -19.30
N CYS A 90 -5.93 25.94 -19.27
CA CYS A 90 -5.73 24.48 -19.25
C CYS A 90 -6.35 23.81 -18.00
N LEU A 91 -6.29 24.46 -16.83
CA LEU A 91 -6.93 23.95 -15.61
C LEU A 91 -8.46 23.94 -15.75
N GLN A 92 -9.05 25.01 -16.30
CA GLN A 92 -10.49 25.09 -16.51
C GLN A 92 -10.98 24.04 -17.49
N ASP A 93 -10.25 23.80 -18.58
CA ASP A 93 -10.62 22.80 -19.60
C ASP A 93 -10.56 21.37 -19.04
N ILE A 94 -9.54 21.04 -18.23
CA ILE A 94 -9.48 19.71 -17.62
C ILE A 94 -10.52 19.53 -16.53
N ILE A 95 -10.82 20.56 -15.73
CA ILE A 95 -11.95 20.53 -14.80
C ILE A 95 -13.24 20.28 -15.59
N TRP A 96 -13.50 21.04 -16.66
CA TRP A 96 -14.69 20.88 -17.49
C TRP A 96 -14.85 19.45 -17.99
N SER A 97 -13.76 18.86 -18.49
CA SER A 97 -13.72 17.48 -18.98
C SER A 97 -14.00 16.45 -17.88
N ILE A 98 -13.48 16.65 -16.66
CA ILE A 98 -13.77 15.77 -15.51
C ILE A 98 -15.26 15.89 -15.09
N LEU A 99 -15.82 17.10 -15.14
CA LEU A 99 -17.24 17.32 -14.84
C LEU A 99 -18.18 16.69 -15.89
N ASP A 100 -17.69 16.49 -17.12
CA ASP A 100 -18.39 15.80 -18.23
C ASP A 100 -18.33 14.27 -18.15
N GLU A 101 -17.48 13.69 -17.29
CA GLU A 101 -17.36 12.23 -17.17
C GLU A 101 -18.71 11.59 -16.80
N PHE A 102 -19.05 10.48 -17.47
CA PHE A 102 -20.31 9.76 -17.24
C PHE A 102 -20.50 9.39 -15.76
N THR A 103 -19.43 8.91 -15.12
CA THR A 103 -19.35 8.65 -13.68
C THR A 103 -17.92 8.91 -13.22
N TRP A 104 -17.75 9.25 -11.94
CA TRP A 104 -16.43 9.35 -11.31
C TRP A 104 -16.01 8.05 -10.62
N ALA A 105 -16.88 7.04 -10.60
CA ALA A 105 -16.51 5.71 -10.14
C ALA A 105 -15.86 4.91 -11.26
N LEU A 106 -14.93 4.02 -10.91
CA LEU A 106 -14.36 3.12 -11.92
C LEU A 106 -15.37 2.02 -12.29
N PRO A 107 -15.38 1.56 -13.56
CA PRO A 107 -16.22 0.44 -13.98
C PRO A 107 -16.02 -0.82 -13.11
N ALA A 108 -14.79 -1.01 -12.62
CA ALA A 108 -14.42 -2.12 -11.73
C ALA A 108 -15.17 -2.13 -10.38
N HIS A 109 -15.72 -0.98 -9.97
CA HIS A 109 -16.41 -0.82 -8.69
C HIS A 109 -17.93 -0.76 -8.84
N ILE A 110 -18.42 -0.55 -10.06
CA ILE A 110 -19.85 -0.46 -10.36
C ILE A 110 -20.35 -1.85 -10.78
N PRO A 111 -21.34 -2.44 -10.07
CA PRO A 111 -21.93 -3.71 -10.47
C PRO A 111 -22.48 -3.67 -11.90
N GLN A 112 -22.32 -4.77 -12.64
CA GLN A 112 -22.87 -4.87 -13.99
C GLN A 112 -24.39 -4.68 -13.97
N ASN A 113 -24.93 -3.97 -14.98
CA ASN A 113 -26.36 -3.66 -15.12
C ASN A 113 -26.93 -2.70 -14.05
N THR A 114 -26.08 -1.97 -13.34
CA THR A 114 -26.52 -0.82 -12.54
C THR A 114 -27.22 0.20 -13.44
N ASP A 115 -28.36 0.76 -13.00
CA ASP A 115 -29.07 1.79 -13.77
C ASP A 115 -28.25 3.09 -13.86
N ILE A 116 -28.64 3.96 -14.80
CA ILE A 116 -27.87 5.15 -15.15
C ILE A 116 -27.68 6.08 -13.96
N GLU A 117 -28.74 6.32 -13.17
CA GLU A 117 -28.65 7.24 -12.03
C GLU A 117 -27.73 6.68 -10.95
N ASN A 118 -27.83 5.38 -10.65
CA ASN A 118 -26.93 4.72 -9.71
C ASN A 118 -25.50 4.59 -10.22
N CYS A 119 -25.25 4.57 -11.53
CA CYS A 119 -23.89 4.68 -12.08
C CYS A 119 -23.30 6.08 -11.84
N ILE A 120 -24.07 7.12 -12.15
CA ILE A 120 -23.63 8.53 -12.02
C ILE A 120 -23.37 8.90 -10.56
N THR A 121 -24.20 8.39 -9.65
CA THR A 121 -24.17 8.68 -8.20
C THR A 121 -23.51 7.58 -7.37
N HIS A 122 -22.75 6.69 -7.99
CA HIS A 122 -22.00 5.67 -7.28
C HIS A 122 -20.83 6.31 -6.52
N ILE A 123 -20.80 6.16 -5.20
CA ILE A 123 -19.74 6.72 -4.35
C ILE A 123 -18.73 5.61 -4.04
N ASP A 124 -17.68 5.50 -4.85
CA ASP A 124 -16.50 4.66 -4.58
C ASP A 124 -15.29 5.50 -4.14
N LEU A 125 -14.12 4.87 -4.08
CA LEU A 125 -12.83 5.52 -3.86
C LEU A 125 -12.66 6.75 -4.77
N PHE A 126 -12.82 6.57 -6.09
CA PHE A 126 -12.44 7.60 -7.04
C PHE A 126 -13.48 8.72 -7.19
N ALA A 127 -14.77 8.42 -6.99
CA ALA A 127 -15.83 9.42 -6.94
C ALA A 127 -15.70 10.31 -5.70
N SER A 128 -15.44 9.70 -4.55
CA SER A 128 -15.23 10.46 -3.31
C SER A 128 -13.95 11.30 -3.37
N GLU A 129 -12.85 10.74 -3.86
CA GLU A 129 -11.58 11.47 -4.06
C GLU A 129 -11.72 12.62 -5.07
N THR A 130 -12.45 12.42 -6.18
CA THR A 130 -12.70 13.46 -7.17
C THR A 130 -13.51 14.61 -6.57
N ALA A 131 -14.53 14.30 -5.75
CA ALA A 131 -15.29 15.32 -5.05
C ALA A 131 -14.42 16.14 -4.08
N PHE A 132 -13.55 15.48 -3.31
CA PHE A 132 -12.61 16.16 -2.42
C PHE A 132 -11.62 17.03 -3.20
N ALA A 133 -10.98 16.48 -4.25
CA ALA A 133 -10.02 17.21 -5.07
C ALA A 133 -10.64 18.48 -5.69
N LEU A 134 -11.81 18.36 -6.31
CA LEU A 134 -12.47 19.50 -6.95
C LEU A 134 -12.92 20.55 -5.93
N ALA A 135 -13.46 20.12 -4.78
CA ALA A 135 -13.86 21.04 -3.71
C ALA A 135 -12.67 21.84 -3.16
N GLU A 136 -11.54 21.17 -2.96
CA GLU A 136 -10.33 21.81 -2.44
C GLU A 136 -9.64 22.70 -3.48
N ILE A 137 -9.53 22.26 -4.73
CA ILE A 137 -9.00 23.10 -5.83
C ILE A 137 -9.86 24.36 -5.98
N SER A 138 -11.18 24.21 -5.98
CA SER A 138 -12.11 25.33 -6.02
C SER A 138 -11.94 26.26 -4.82
N HIS A 139 -11.64 25.75 -3.63
CA HIS A 139 -11.39 26.56 -2.45
C HIS A 139 -10.08 27.36 -2.59
N ILE A 140 -8.98 26.71 -2.96
CA ILE A 140 -7.65 27.32 -3.07
C ILE A 140 -7.58 28.36 -4.20
N LEU A 141 -8.26 28.11 -5.33
CA LEU A 141 -8.14 28.90 -6.56
C LEU A 141 -9.43 29.66 -6.94
N SER A 142 -10.36 29.84 -5.99
CA SER A 142 -11.68 30.46 -6.25
C SER A 142 -11.62 31.83 -6.93
N ASP A 143 -10.59 32.63 -6.66
CA ASP A 143 -10.36 33.95 -7.23
C ASP A 143 -9.72 33.92 -8.63
N LYS A 144 -9.14 32.78 -9.02
CA LYS A 144 -8.48 32.59 -10.30
C LYS A 144 -9.31 31.84 -11.34
N LEU A 145 -10.28 31.03 -10.89
CA LEU A 145 -11.15 30.26 -11.77
C LEU A 145 -12.35 31.09 -12.22
N ASP A 146 -12.80 30.86 -13.45
CA ASP A 146 -14.06 31.42 -13.94
C ASP A 146 -15.22 31.01 -13.03
N LYS A 147 -16.14 31.96 -12.79
CA LYS A 147 -17.28 31.77 -11.89
C LYS A 147 -18.16 30.58 -12.30
N THR A 148 -18.37 30.37 -13.59
CA THR A 148 -19.15 29.23 -14.10
C THR A 148 -18.46 27.90 -13.79
N ILE A 149 -17.14 27.84 -13.82
CA ILE A 149 -16.38 26.64 -13.42
C ILE A 149 -16.60 26.34 -11.93
N VAL A 150 -16.45 27.34 -11.06
CA VAL A 150 -16.65 27.20 -9.62
C VAL A 150 -18.08 26.74 -9.28
N GLU A 151 -19.08 27.35 -9.91
CA GLU A 151 -20.49 26.98 -9.72
C GLU A 151 -20.77 25.56 -10.21
N ARG A 152 -20.20 25.16 -11.35
CA ARG A 152 -20.38 23.81 -11.92
C ARG A 152 -19.69 22.74 -11.08
N ILE A 153 -18.49 23.00 -10.55
CA ILE A 153 -17.82 22.11 -9.59
C ILE A 153 -18.76 21.84 -8.42
N LYS A 154 -19.26 22.91 -7.77
CA LYS A 154 -20.15 22.76 -6.61
C LYS A 154 -21.42 21.98 -6.98
N TYR A 155 -22.03 22.27 -8.13
CA TYR A 155 -23.22 21.58 -8.62
C TYR A 155 -22.99 20.06 -8.79
N GLU A 156 -21.94 19.65 -9.51
CA GLU A 156 -21.66 18.24 -9.77
C GLU A 156 -21.22 17.49 -8.52
N VAL A 157 -20.40 18.10 -7.65
CA VAL A 157 -20.03 17.51 -6.36
C VAL A 157 -21.27 17.26 -5.48
N TYR A 158 -22.19 18.23 -5.41
CA TYR A 158 -23.46 18.02 -4.71
C TYR A 158 -24.30 16.92 -5.34
N ARG A 159 -24.47 16.96 -6.67
CA ARG A 159 -25.31 16.01 -7.40
C ARG A 159 -24.81 14.57 -7.24
N ARG A 160 -23.51 14.35 -7.44
CA ARG A 160 -22.93 13.00 -7.56
C ARG A 160 -22.56 12.37 -6.21
N VAL A 161 -22.17 13.18 -5.23
CA VAL A 161 -21.60 12.68 -3.96
C VAL A 161 -22.36 13.18 -2.73
N LEU A 162 -22.48 14.50 -2.55
CA LEU A 162 -23.01 15.03 -1.27
C LEU A 162 -24.51 14.74 -1.08
N LYS A 163 -25.36 14.99 -2.09
CA LYS A 163 -26.81 14.72 -1.98
C LYS A 163 -27.12 13.25 -1.79
N PRO A 164 -26.55 12.30 -2.57
CA PRO A 164 -26.80 10.89 -2.33
C PRO A 164 -26.33 10.42 -0.94
N TYR A 165 -25.18 10.90 -0.46
CA TYR A 165 -24.71 10.57 0.88
C TYR A 165 -25.62 11.14 1.98
N LEU A 166 -26.00 12.42 1.85
CA LEU A 166 -26.89 13.13 2.79
C LEU A 166 -28.30 12.50 2.84
N SER A 167 -28.79 11.96 1.72
CA SER A 167 -30.09 11.26 1.68
C SER A 167 -30.07 9.88 2.35
N GLY A 168 -28.96 9.47 2.96
CA GLY A 168 -28.83 8.19 3.64
C GLY A 168 -28.55 7.00 2.72
N ARG A 169 -28.06 7.22 1.48
CA ARG A 169 -27.60 6.13 0.61
C ARG A 169 -26.56 5.29 1.38
N LYS A 170 -26.81 3.99 1.53
CA LYS A 170 -25.84 3.03 2.09
C LYS A 170 -24.76 2.72 1.06
N ASN A 171 -23.52 2.69 1.49
CA ASN A 171 -22.38 2.34 0.65
C ASN A 171 -21.74 1.04 1.15
N SER A 172 -21.15 0.27 0.24
CA SER A 172 -20.48 -0.99 0.58
C SER A 172 -19.32 -0.82 1.56
N TRP A 173 -18.73 0.38 1.61
CA TRP A 173 -17.58 0.72 2.44
C TRP A 173 -17.94 1.31 3.81
N ASP A 174 -19.21 1.56 4.15
CA ASP A 174 -19.58 2.24 5.40
C ASP A 174 -19.06 1.52 6.67
N CYS A 175 -18.91 0.20 6.59
CA CYS A 175 -18.49 -0.67 7.70
C CYS A 175 -17.26 -1.54 7.38
N LEU A 176 -16.50 -1.24 6.33
CA LEU A 176 -15.29 -2.02 6.02
C LEU A 176 -14.17 -1.72 7.02
N GLU A 177 -13.37 -2.72 7.34
CA GLU A 177 -12.24 -2.60 8.27
C GLU A 177 -10.92 -2.46 7.51
N ASN A 178 -10.92 -1.70 6.41
CA ASN A 178 -9.76 -1.50 5.53
C ASN A 178 -9.73 -0.09 4.93
N ASN A 179 -8.73 0.17 4.08
CA ASN A 179 -8.48 1.48 3.47
C ASN A 179 -9.73 2.16 2.85
N TRP A 180 -10.70 1.41 2.32
CA TRP A 180 -11.90 1.99 1.67
C TRP A 180 -12.69 2.90 2.60
N SER A 181 -12.85 2.51 3.85
CA SER A 181 -13.59 3.28 4.84
C SER A 181 -12.95 4.65 5.09
N ALA A 182 -11.62 4.70 5.26
CA ALA A 182 -10.92 5.96 5.48
C ALA A 182 -10.89 6.84 4.23
N VAL A 183 -10.64 6.26 3.06
CA VAL A 183 -10.55 7.02 1.81
C VAL A 183 -11.90 7.62 1.45
N CYS A 184 -12.96 6.81 1.45
CA CYS A 184 -14.30 7.26 1.07
C CYS A 184 -14.88 8.24 2.10
N ALA A 185 -14.94 7.86 3.38
CA ALA A 185 -15.52 8.71 4.41
C ALA A 185 -14.71 9.99 4.63
N GLY A 186 -13.38 9.88 4.61
CA GLY A 186 -12.48 11.03 4.72
C GLY A 186 -12.65 12.02 3.55
N SER A 187 -12.77 11.51 2.31
CA SER A 187 -12.99 12.36 1.13
C SER A 187 -14.37 13.00 1.10
N VAL A 188 -15.43 12.21 1.35
CA VAL A 188 -16.82 12.71 1.43
C VAL A 188 -16.93 13.76 2.53
N GLY A 189 -16.40 13.46 3.73
CA GLY A 189 -16.38 14.39 4.83
C GLY A 189 -15.63 15.69 4.52
N SER A 190 -14.47 15.58 3.87
CA SER A 190 -13.70 16.76 3.45
C SER A 190 -14.47 17.61 2.43
N ALA A 191 -15.17 17.00 1.47
CA ALA A 191 -16.02 17.71 0.52
C ALA A 191 -17.20 18.41 1.22
N PHE A 192 -17.82 17.78 2.22
CA PHE A 192 -18.83 18.45 3.06
C PHE A 192 -18.26 19.66 3.82
N LEU A 193 -17.05 19.56 4.37
CA LEU A 193 -16.44 20.71 5.06
C LEU A 193 -16.22 21.92 4.13
N TYR A 194 -15.94 21.70 2.85
CA TYR A 194 -15.77 22.79 1.88
C TYR A 194 -17.09 23.36 1.34
N PHE A 195 -18.08 22.51 1.04
CA PHE A 195 -19.27 22.93 0.29
C PHE A 195 -20.58 22.84 1.05
N GLY A 196 -20.66 22.00 2.08
CA GLY A 196 -21.83 21.77 2.91
C GLY A 196 -22.20 22.98 3.76
N THR A 197 -23.48 23.06 4.15
CA THR A 197 -23.90 23.95 5.22
C THR A 197 -23.52 23.37 6.59
N ASP A 198 -23.48 24.20 7.63
CA ASP A 198 -23.21 23.72 8.99
C ASP A 198 -24.23 22.63 9.42
N GLU A 199 -25.49 22.76 9.03
CA GLU A 199 -26.54 21.76 9.30
C GLU A 199 -26.28 20.43 8.57
N GLU A 200 -25.91 20.49 7.29
CA GLU A 200 -25.55 19.29 6.52
C GLU A 200 -24.34 18.60 7.12
N ILE A 201 -23.30 19.36 7.49
CA ILE A 201 -22.09 18.85 8.13
C ILE A 201 -22.44 18.16 9.45
N GLN A 202 -23.22 18.81 10.33
CA GLN A 202 -23.62 18.21 11.61
C GLN A 202 -24.46 16.94 11.42
N THR A 203 -25.26 16.87 10.35
CA THR A 203 -26.08 15.69 10.02
C THR A 203 -25.22 14.49 9.62
N VAL A 204 -24.18 14.71 8.81
CA VAL A 204 -23.39 13.61 8.23
C VAL A 204 -22.17 13.21 9.06
N LEU A 205 -21.68 14.11 9.92
CA LEU A 205 -20.45 13.92 10.69
C LEU A 205 -20.48 12.67 11.61
N PRO A 206 -21.59 12.32 12.30
CA PRO A 206 -21.66 11.09 13.07
C PRO A 206 -21.39 9.84 12.25
N ARG A 207 -22.00 9.74 11.04
CA ARG A 207 -21.79 8.62 10.12
C ARG A 207 -20.35 8.57 9.61
N ILE A 208 -19.77 9.71 9.25
CA ILE A 208 -18.36 9.78 8.81
C ILE A 208 -17.44 9.27 9.92
N LYS A 209 -17.62 9.74 11.17
CA LYS A 209 -16.81 9.30 12.31
C LYS A 209 -17.00 7.81 12.58
N GLU A 210 -18.23 7.29 12.53
CA GLU A 210 -18.50 5.86 12.68
C GLU A 210 -17.76 5.02 11.62
N THR A 211 -17.78 5.42 10.35
CA THR A 211 -17.02 4.73 9.29
C THR A 211 -15.50 4.80 9.52
N LEU A 212 -14.97 5.91 10.03
CA LEU A 212 -13.55 6.00 10.40
C LEU A 212 -13.22 5.11 11.61
N GLU A 213 -14.15 4.89 12.55
CA GLU A 213 -13.96 3.91 13.62
C GLU A 213 -13.90 2.47 13.08
N TYR A 214 -14.69 2.12 12.06
CA TYR A 214 -14.52 0.82 11.36
C TYR A 214 -13.15 0.69 10.72
N TYR A 215 -12.64 1.75 10.07
CA TYR A 215 -11.26 1.74 9.58
C TYR A 215 -10.26 1.47 10.71
N LEU A 216 -10.39 2.14 11.86
CA LEU A 216 -9.50 1.93 13.00
C LEU A 216 -9.64 0.53 13.61
N LYS A 217 -10.79 -0.14 13.52
CA LYS A 217 -10.95 -1.55 13.93
C LYS A 217 -10.10 -2.52 13.10
N GLY A 218 -9.84 -2.18 11.83
CA GLY A 218 -8.97 -2.95 10.94
C GLY A 218 -7.50 -3.03 11.37
N PHE A 219 -7.09 -2.25 12.38
CA PHE A 219 -5.75 -2.28 12.94
C PHE A 219 -5.75 -2.96 14.31
N GLY A 220 -4.66 -3.65 14.62
CA GLY A 220 -4.34 -3.99 16.01
C GLY A 220 -4.01 -2.76 16.86
N ASP A 221 -3.88 -2.95 18.17
CA ASP A 221 -3.39 -1.89 19.06
C ASP A 221 -1.93 -1.54 18.78
N ASP A 222 -1.18 -2.44 18.14
CA ASP A 222 0.18 -2.25 17.66
C ASP A 222 0.28 -1.37 16.40
N GLY A 223 -0.85 -1.02 15.77
CA GLY A 223 -0.94 -0.07 14.65
C GLY A 223 -0.44 -0.61 13.31
N ALA A 224 -0.13 -1.90 13.20
CA ALA A 224 0.33 -2.48 11.95
C ALA A 224 -0.76 -2.47 10.87
N CYS A 225 -0.41 -2.01 9.66
CA CYS A 225 -1.28 -2.10 8.51
C CYS A 225 -1.02 -3.43 7.78
N VAL A 226 -1.90 -4.41 7.99
CA VAL A 226 -1.79 -5.75 7.36
C VAL A 226 -1.91 -5.70 5.83
N GLU A 227 -2.51 -4.65 5.27
CA GLU A 227 -2.57 -4.38 3.83
C GLU A 227 -1.21 -3.92 3.24
N GLY A 228 -0.23 -3.61 4.09
CA GLY A 228 1.10 -3.15 3.68
C GLY A 228 1.25 -1.62 3.60
N ILE A 229 2.48 -1.15 3.35
CA ILE A 229 2.82 0.27 3.46
C ILE A 229 2.10 1.16 2.43
N ASN A 230 1.86 0.66 1.22
CA ASN A 230 1.17 1.43 0.19
C ASN A 230 -0.29 1.71 0.57
N TYR A 231 -0.97 0.71 1.16
CA TYR A 231 -2.33 0.88 1.66
C TYR A 231 -2.40 1.65 2.98
N TRP A 232 -1.36 1.57 3.82
CA TRP A 232 -1.20 2.51 4.94
C TRP A 232 -1.18 3.95 4.43
N ALA A 233 -0.34 4.26 3.44
CA ALA A 233 -0.23 5.62 2.91
C ALA A 233 -1.58 6.08 2.32
N TYR A 234 -2.30 5.18 1.67
CA TYR A 234 -3.60 5.46 1.08
C TYR A 234 -4.69 5.69 2.14
N GLY A 235 -5.00 4.70 2.96
CA GLY A 235 -6.04 4.80 3.99
C GLY A 235 -5.70 5.84 5.06
N PHE A 236 -4.52 5.74 5.67
CA PHE A 236 -4.13 6.60 6.78
C PHE A 236 -3.86 8.03 6.33
N GLY A 237 -3.42 8.22 5.08
CA GLY A 237 -3.32 9.54 4.47
C GLY A 237 -4.67 10.25 4.44
N TYR A 238 -5.71 9.61 3.91
CA TYR A 238 -7.05 10.21 3.83
C TYR A 238 -7.73 10.38 5.19
N PHE A 239 -7.50 9.45 6.13
CA PHE A 239 -7.86 9.67 7.53
C PHE A 239 -7.22 10.94 8.08
N THR A 240 -5.91 11.11 7.87
CA THR A 240 -5.14 12.27 8.35
C THR A 240 -5.61 13.58 7.72
N TYR A 241 -5.93 13.57 6.42
CA TYR A 241 -6.38 14.77 5.71
C TYR A 241 -7.72 15.27 6.23
N PHE A 242 -8.68 14.36 6.39
CA PHE A 242 -9.97 14.69 6.98
C PHE A 242 -9.82 15.12 8.45
N ALA A 243 -9.05 14.37 9.26
CA ALA A 243 -8.82 14.69 10.66
C ALA A 243 -8.25 16.11 10.86
N GLN A 244 -7.29 16.51 10.02
CA GLN A 244 -6.73 17.87 10.08
C GLN A 244 -7.74 18.94 9.62
N LEU A 245 -8.54 18.69 8.58
CA LEU A 245 -9.59 19.62 8.16
C LEU A 245 -10.68 19.77 9.21
N LEU A 246 -11.09 18.67 9.85
CA LEU A 246 -12.08 18.67 10.93
C LEU A 246 -11.54 19.39 12.18
N TYR A 247 -10.26 19.18 12.51
CA TYR A 247 -9.60 19.91 13.60
C TYR A 247 -9.63 21.43 13.34
N GLN A 248 -9.32 21.87 12.11
CA GLN A 248 -9.39 23.28 11.73
C GLN A 248 -10.82 23.83 11.72
N TYR A 249 -11.78 23.08 11.16
CA TYR A 249 -13.19 23.45 11.11
C TYR A 249 -13.78 23.68 12.51
N SER A 250 -13.46 22.79 13.44
CA SER A 250 -14.00 22.77 14.80
C SER A 250 -13.26 23.69 15.79
N ASP A 251 -12.30 24.48 15.31
CA ASP A 251 -11.35 25.25 16.14
C ASP A 251 -10.68 24.38 17.22
N GLY A 252 -10.31 23.15 16.84
CA GLY A 252 -9.59 22.18 17.66
C GLY A 252 -10.44 21.32 18.59
N LYS A 253 -11.77 21.49 18.61
CA LYS A 253 -12.67 20.69 19.46
C LYS A 253 -12.75 19.23 19.04
N ASP A 254 -12.71 18.96 17.74
CA ASP A 254 -12.69 17.61 17.19
C ASP A 254 -11.26 17.23 16.79
N ASN A 255 -10.52 16.63 17.74
CA ASN A 255 -9.14 16.21 17.54
C ASN A 255 -9.01 14.68 17.44
N LEU A 256 -9.08 14.14 16.23
CA LEU A 256 -8.94 12.69 16.00
C LEU A 256 -7.50 12.18 16.19
N PHE A 257 -6.51 13.08 16.31
CA PHE A 257 -5.11 12.71 16.55
C PHE A 257 -4.81 12.42 18.03
N ASP A 258 -5.70 12.83 18.94
CA ASP A 258 -5.62 12.53 20.38
C ASP A 258 -6.10 11.10 20.66
N ASN A 259 -5.43 10.14 20.03
CA ASN A 259 -5.74 8.72 20.11
C ASN A 259 -4.45 7.92 19.99
N LYS A 260 -4.16 7.09 20.99
CA LYS A 260 -2.92 6.30 21.04
C LYS A 260 -2.81 5.30 19.89
N LYS A 261 -3.94 4.71 19.47
CA LYS A 261 -3.98 3.80 18.32
C LYS A 261 -3.61 4.52 17.03
N VAL A 262 -4.10 5.75 16.85
CA VAL A 262 -3.74 6.61 15.70
C VAL A 262 -2.24 6.95 15.71
N GLU A 263 -1.65 7.22 16.86
CA GLU A 263 -0.19 7.39 16.98
C GLU A 263 0.57 6.12 16.56
N ASN A 264 0.15 4.94 17.05
CA ASN A 264 0.80 3.68 16.71
C ASN A 264 0.72 3.39 15.20
N ILE A 265 -0.45 3.63 14.59
CA ILE A 265 -0.62 3.53 13.13
C ILE A 265 0.31 4.52 12.42
N ALA A 266 0.44 5.76 12.90
CA ALA A 266 1.33 6.75 12.29
C ALA A 266 2.80 6.31 12.31
N VAL A 267 3.25 5.66 13.37
CA VAL A 267 4.65 5.24 13.58
C VAL A 267 5.00 3.97 12.81
N PHE A 268 4.03 3.13 12.49
CA PHE A 268 4.24 1.83 11.84
C PHE A 268 5.21 1.84 10.63
N PRO A 269 5.12 2.75 9.63
CA PRO A 269 6.00 2.73 8.47
C PRO A 269 7.49 2.88 8.83
N GLN A 270 7.82 3.51 9.95
CA GLN A 270 9.21 3.67 10.40
C GLN A 270 9.89 2.32 10.66
N LYS A 271 9.10 1.27 10.88
CA LYS A 271 9.59 -0.09 11.15
C LYS A 271 9.82 -0.90 9.86
N LEU A 272 9.39 -0.38 8.72
CA LEU A 272 9.44 -1.07 7.43
C LEU A 272 10.56 -0.58 6.51
N TRP A 273 11.35 0.43 6.92
CA TRP A 273 12.41 0.96 6.09
C TRP A 273 13.70 0.14 6.23
N PHE A 274 14.11 -0.48 5.13
CA PHE A 274 15.33 -1.26 5.03
C PHE A 274 16.36 -0.57 4.11
N LYS A 275 17.61 -1.06 4.13
CA LYS A 275 18.70 -0.58 3.28
C LYS A 275 18.31 -0.61 1.80
N ASN A 276 18.88 0.32 1.02
CA ASN A 276 18.58 0.51 -0.40
C ASN A 276 17.07 0.73 -0.68
N ASN A 277 16.36 1.31 0.29
CA ASN A 277 14.91 1.51 0.28
C ASN A 277 14.12 0.23 0.03
N ASN A 278 14.64 -0.93 0.44
CA ASN A 278 13.82 -2.13 0.52
C ASN A 278 12.76 -1.96 1.63
N THR A 279 11.73 -2.80 1.60
CA THR A 279 10.66 -2.81 2.60
C THR A 279 10.16 -4.23 2.81
N VAL A 280 9.39 -4.43 3.86
CA VAL A 280 8.50 -5.59 3.98
C VAL A 280 7.47 -5.54 2.86
N THR A 281 7.31 -6.64 2.13
CA THR A 281 6.44 -6.73 0.95
C THR A 281 5.23 -7.66 1.13
N PHE A 282 4.88 -8.03 2.36
CA PHE A 282 3.66 -8.79 2.64
C PHE A 282 2.41 -8.14 2.04
N SER A 283 1.44 -8.96 1.66
CA SER A 283 0.19 -8.54 1.02
C SER A 283 0.45 -7.83 -0.33
N ASP A 284 -0.53 -7.09 -0.86
CA ASP A 284 -0.40 -6.35 -2.13
C ASP A 284 0.53 -5.10 -2.02
N CYS A 285 1.77 -5.29 -1.58
CA CYS A 285 2.78 -4.24 -1.38
C CYS A 285 3.71 -4.09 -2.60
N GLY A 286 4.31 -2.90 -2.74
CA GLY A 286 5.36 -2.63 -3.72
C GLY A 286 6.75 -3.01 -3.24
N ASP A 287 7.71 -3.14 -4.16
CA ASP A 287 9.07 -3.62 -3.90
C ASP A 287 9.98 -2.67 -3.09
N LYS A 288 9.57 -1.40 -2.97
CA LYS A 288 10.39 -0.33 -2.39
C LYS A 288 9.61 0.46 -1.36
N PHE A 289 10.32 0.86 -0.31
CA PHE A 289 9.86 1.81 0.67
C PHE A 289 9.69 3.17 0.00
N THR A 290 8.44 3.64 -0.09
CA THR A 290 8.11 4.97 -0.61
C THR A 290 7.17 5.68 0.35
N GLN A 291 7.39 6.98 0.57
CA GLN A 291 6.59 7.78 1.48
C GLN A 291 6.06 9.06 0.80
N ARG A 292 4.90 9.54 1.24
CA ARG A 292 4.44 10.90 0.92
C ARG A 292 5.14 11.89 1.85
N SER A 293 6.05 12.69 1.29
CA SER A 293 6.90 13.58 2.08
C SER A 293 6.08 14.53 2.97
N GLY A 294 5.00 15.12 2.46
CA GLY A 294 4.14 16.03 3.23
C GLY A 294 3.46 15.33 4.40
N LEU A 295 2.97 14.10 4.20
CA LEU A 295 2.34 13.30 5.25
C LEU A 295 3.33 13.04 6.40
N ILE A 296 4.54 12.58 6.08
CA ILE A 296 5.56 12.28 7.10
C ILE A 296 6.02 13.55 7.84
N HIS A 297 6.18 14.67 7.14
CA HIS A 297 6.54 15.95 7.79
C HIS A 297 5.43 16.48 8.70
N PHE A 298 4.17 16.27 8.34
CA PHE A 298 3.03 16.58 9.19
C PHE A 298 3.01 15.68 10.44
N LEU A 299 3.15 14.36 10.25
CA LEU A 299 3.16 13.40 11.35
C LEU A 299 4.35 13.63 12.29
N LYS A 300 5.51 14.07 11.80
CA LYS A 300 6.66 14.47 12.65
C LYS A 300 6.32 15.58 13.64
N GLN A 301 5.45 16.51 13.26
CA GLN A 301 5.03 17.60 14.14
C GLN A 301 4.02 17.13 15.19
N LYS A 302 3.31 16.02 14.93
CA LYS A 302 2.33 15.43 15.84
C LYS A 302 2.96 14.42 16.79
N TYR A 303 3.88 13.61 16.28
CA TYR A 303 4.43 12.45 16.98
C TYR A 303 5.96 12.48 16.91
N SER A 304 6.61 12.62 18.06
CA SER A 304 8.07 12.79 18.17
C SER A 304 8.87 11.60 17.61
N GLN A 305 8.29 10.40 17.65
CA GLN A 305 8.85 9.12 17.21
C GLN A 305 9.01 9.01 15.68
N ILE A 306 8.29 9.82 14.91
CA ILE A 306 8.42 9.80 13.45
C ILE A 306 9.79 10.35 13.07
N ALA A 307 10.49 9.68 12.17
CA ALA A 307 11.65 10.22 11.50
C ALA A 307 11.25 10.73 10.11
N VAL A 308 11.95 11.75 9.64
CA VAL A 308 11.87 12.18 8.25
C VAL A 308 13.04 11.53 7.53
N HIS A 309 12.77 10.64 6.59
CA HIS A 309 13.80 10.03 5.76
C HIS A 309 14.25 10.98 4.64
N ASP A 310 15.39 10.68 4.04
CA ASP A 310 15.88 11.43 2.88
C ASP A 310 14.96 11.31 1.65
N ASP A 311 15.24 12.13 0.63
CA ASP A 311 14.41 12.23 -0.56
C ASP A 311 14.46 11.00 -1.48
N ASN A 312 15.40 10.06 -1.28
CA ASN A 312 15.49 8.85 -2.12
C ASN A 312 14.30 7.90 -1.94
N CYS A 313 13.56 8.04 -0.84
CA CYS A 313 12.32 7.31 -0.59
C CYS A 313 11.06 8.19 -0.70
N SER A 314 11.22 9.48 -0.97
CA SER A 314 10.07 10.37 -1.16
C SER A 314 9.45 10.12 -2.52
N LEU A 315 8.14 9.89 -2.53
CA LEU A 315 7.42 9.66 -3.78
C LEU A 315 7.48 10.91 -4.65
N GLU A 316 7.87 10.73 -5.91
CA GLU A 316 7.86 11.83 -6.86
C GLU A 316 6.42 12.22 -7.24
N PHE A 317 6.25 13.40 -7.84
CA PHE A 317 4.92 13.95 -8.15
C PHE A 317 4.08 13.07 -9.10
N ASP A 318 4.74 12.24 -9.91
CA ASP A 318 4.17 11.25 -10.84
C ASP A 318 4.28 9.81 -10.34
N GLY A 319 4.83 9.59 -9.13
CA GLY A 319 5.00 8.27 -8.54
C GLY A 319 3.69 7.61 -8.08
N ASP A 320 2.60 8.38 -7.94
CA ASP A 320 1.26 7.86 -7.72
C ASP A 320 0.53 7.66 -9.05
N GLY A 321 0.39 6.40 -9.48
CA GLY A 321 -0.26 6.05 -10.74
C GLY A 321 -1.75 6.40 -10.83
N CYS A 322 -2.40 6.74 -9.71
CA CYS A 322 -3.78 7.25 -9.69
C CYS A 322 -3.84 8.79 -9.64
N TYR A 323 -2.70 9.46 -9.47
CA TYR A 323 -2.55 10.91 -9.41
C TYR A 323 -3.48 11.58 -8.39
N ARG A 324 -3.49 11.10 -7.15
CA ARG A 324 -4.39 11.61 -6.11
C ARG A 324 -3.99 13.01 -5.65
N PHE A 325 -4.84 13.99 -5.94
CA PHE A 325 -4.57 15.41 -5.62
C PHE A 325 -4.35 15.64 -4.13
N ALA A 326 -5.14 15.00 -3.26
CA ALA A 326 -5.04 15.19 -1.83
C ALA A 326 -3.64 14.87 -1.31
N HIS A 327 -3.06 13.72 -1.67
CA HIS A 327 -1.67 13.42 -1.30
C HIS A 327 -0.69 14.47 -1.87
N LEU A 328 -0.84 14.81 -3.16
CA LEU A 328 0.08 15.71 -3.86
C LEU A 328 0.14 17.09 -3.21
N ILE A 329 -1.00 17.72 -3.00
CA ILE A 329 -1.03 19.09 -2.47
C ILE A 329 -0.45 19.16 -1.05
N ARG A 330 -0.57 18.09 -0.25
CA ARG A 330 0.07 18.02 1.08
C ARG A 330 1.58 17.88 0.98
N ASP A 331 2.13 17.19 -0.03
CA ASP A 331 3.59 17.17 -0.26
C ASP A 331 4.15 18.58 -0.45
N PHE A 332 3.40 19.47 -1.12
CA PHE A 332 3.77 20.87 -1.29
C PHE A 332 3.49 21.74 -0.05
N ALA A 333 2.38 21.52 0.65
CA ALA A 333 1.93 22.40 1.73
C ALA A 333 2.55 22.07 3.10
N TRP A 334 2.76 20.79 3.40
CA TRP A 334 3.13 20.31 4.74
C TRP A 334 4.62 20.02 4.89
N ARG A 335 5.35 19.82 3.78
CA ARG A 335 6.80 19.67 3.80
C ARG A 335 7.45 20.92 4.40
N LYS A 336 8.51 20.70 5.18
CA LYS A 336 9.23 21.75 5.90
C LYS A 336 10.72 21.64 5.57
N ASN A 337 11.33 22.78 5.30
CA ASN A 337 12.77 22.87 5.13
C ASN A 337 13.51 22.72 6.47
N ASN A 338 14.81 22.39 6.40
CA ASN A 338 15.72 22.34 7.54
C ASN A 338 15.33 21.31 8.62
N ILE A 339 14.61 20.25 8.27
CA ILE A 339 14.41 19.10 9.16
C ILE A 339 15.62 18.16 9.05
N LYS A 340 16.08 17.63 10.19
CA LYS A 340 17.09 16.58 10.22
C LYS A 340 16.52 15.32 9.56
N VAL A 341 17.13 14.93 8.44
CA VAL A 341 16.78 13.71 7.73
C VAL A 341 17.56 12.51 8.24
N GLN A 342 16.93 11.34 8.20
CA GLN A 342 17.56 10.05 8.44
C GLN A 342 17.96 9.43 7.09
N THR A 343 19.19 8.93 7.00
CA THR A 343 19.78 8.39 5.76
C THR A 343 20.06 6.89 5.82
N GLU A 344 19.92 6.28 7.00
CA GLU A 344 20.13 4.85 7.21
C GLU A 344 19.07 4.29 8.16
N SER A 345 18.66 3.03 7.94
CA SER A 345 17.75 2.32 8.82
C SER A 345 18.41 2.06 10.18
N GLU A 346 17.62 2.13 11.26
CA GLU A 346 18.10 1.81 12.61
C GLU A 346 18.03 0.30 12.88
N ASN A 347 19.09 -0.22 13.52
CA ASN A 347 19.08 -1.56 14.06
C ASN A 347 17.98 -1.68 15.11
N GLY A 348 17.31 -2.82 15.14
CA GLY A 348 16.30 -3.09 16.15
C GLY A 348 15.42 -4.26 15.80
N PHE A 349 14.46 -4.47 16.69
CA PHE A 349 13.51 -5.57 16.61
C PHE A 349 12.12 -5.04 16.95
N ASP A 350 11.13 -5.35 16.12
CA ASP A 350 9.72 -5.05 16.36
C ASP A 350 8.88 -6.32 16.20
N TYR A 351 7.96 -6.52 17.15
CA TYR A 351 6.96 -7.58 17.10
C TYR A 351 5.56 -6.99 17.20
N PHE A 352 4.82 -7.07 16.10
CA PHE A 352 3.42 -6.66 15.99
C PHE A 352 2.55 -7.86 16.33
N LYS A 353 2.19 -7.99 17.60
CA LYS A 353 1.47 -9.15 18.13
C LYS A 353 0.08 -9.32 17.49
N ASN A 354 -0.64 -8.25 17.21
CA ASN A 354 -1.97 -8.32 16.62
C ASN A 354 -1.89 -8.70 15.13
N ALA A 355 -0.93 -8.14 14.39
CA ALA A 355 -0.73 -8.49 12.97
C ALA A 355 0.01 -9.82 12.77
N GLY A 356 0.69 -10.33 13.80
CA GLY A 356 1.54 -11.51 13.68
C GLY A 356 2.78 -11.25 12.81
N TRP A 357 3.36 -10.04 12.87
CA TRP A 357 4.56 -9.68 12.10
C TRP A 357 5.78 -9.57 13.00
N TYR A 358 6.89 -10.17 12.56
CA TYR A 358 8.19 -10.08 13.18
C TYR A 358 9.12 -9.32 12.24
N ILE A 359 9.84 -8.30 12.72
CA ILE A 359 10.81 -7.55 11.93
C ILE A 359 12.09 -7.34 12.73
N LYS A 360 13.23 -7.71 12.14
CA LYS A 360 14.57 -7.51 12.72
C LYS A 360 15.48 -6.82 11.71
N ARG A 361 16.17 -5.76 12.14
CA ARG A 361 17.17 -5.03 11.35
C ARG A 361 18.48 -5.04 12.13
N THR A 362 19.55 -5.43 11.46
CA THR A 362 20.92 -5.41 12.00
C THR A 362 21.86 -4.71 11.03
N SER A 363 23.12 -4.54 11.44
CA SER A 363 24.15 -4.02 10.54
C SER A 363 24.43 -4.94 9.36
N ASN A 364 24.14 -6.24 9.49
CA ASN A 364 24.53 -7.27 8.51
C ASN A 364 23.36 -7.72 7.64
N TYR A 365 22.16 -7.81 8.22
CA TYR A 365 20.95 -8.27 7.54
C TYR A 365 19.68 -7.66 8.08
N GLU A 366 18.62 -7.77 7.29
CA GLU A 366 17.27 -7.36 7.62
C GLU A 366 16.33 -8.53 7.34
N PHE A 367 15.45 -8.84 8.27
CA PHE A 367 14.59 -10.01 8.26
C PHE A 367 13.16 -9.60 8.62
N ALA A 368 12.18 -10.20 7.95
CA ALA A 368 10.78 -10.09 8.36
C ALA A 368 10.06 -11.41 8.17
N ALA A 369 9.09 -11.73 9.02
CA ALA A 369 8.24 -12.91 8.88
C ALA A 369 6.80 -12.63 9.31
N LYS A 370 5.84 -13.40 8.77
CA LYS A 370 4.41 -13.24 9.01
C LYS A 370 3.77 -14.57 9.45
N ALA A 371 2.87 -14.49 10.43
CA ALA A 371 2.00 -15.60 10.84
C ALA A 371 0.55 -15.33 10.41
N GLY A 372 -0.16 -14.36 11.00
CA GLY A 372 -1.48 -13.87 10.53
C GLY A 372 -2.54 -14.94 10.19
N ASP A 373 -3.48 -14.58 9.32
CA ASP A 373 -4.43 -15.50 8.68
C ASP A 373 -4.62 -15.20 7.18
N ASN A 374 -5.10 -16.20 6.44
CA ASN A 374 -5.27 -16.14 4.98
C ASN A 374 -6.60 -15.48 4.54
N LYS A 375 -7.19 -14.61 5.36
CA LYS A 375 -8.36 -13.78 5.02
C LYS A 375 -8.15 -12.29 5.30
N GLU A 376 -6.96 -11.88 5.73
CA GLU A 376 -6.58 -10.47 5.85
C GLU A 376 -6.87 -9.70 4.54
N SER A 377 -7.20 -8.41 4.62
CA SER A 377 -7.49 -7.64 3.41
C SER A 377 -6.23 -7.51 2.55
N HIS A 378 -6.37 -7.75 1.24
CA HIS A 378 -5.25 -7.75 0.27
C HIS A 378 -4.14 -8.79 0.55
N ASN A 379 -4.42 -9.83 1.34
CA ASN A 379 -3.47 -10.86 1.70
C ASN A 379 -3.10 -11.81 0.55
N HIS A 380 -2.13 -12.65 0.87
CA HIS A 380 -1.72 -13.84 0.13
C HIS A 380 -1.81 -15.09 1.04
N ASN A 381 -1.63 -16.29 0.49
CA ASN A 381 -1.59 -17.54 1.26
C ASN A 381 -0.16 -17.82 1.75
N ASP A 382 0.28 -17.10 2.78
CA ASP A 382 1.70 -16.90 3.10
C ASP A 382 2.07 -17.14 4.57
N ILE A 383 1.30 -17.95 5.31
CA ILE A 383 1.54 -18.21 6.73
C ILE A 383 2.94 -18.81 6.95
N GLY A 384 3.79 -18.12 7.71
CA GLY A 384 5.17 -18.53 7.96
C GLY A 384 6.18 -18.05 6.92
N VAL A 385 5.76 -17.24 5.94
CA VAL A 385 6.68 -16.59 4.99
C VAL A 385 7.72 -15.75 5.72
N PHE A 386 8.90 -15.63 5.13
CA PHE A 386 9.94 -14.73 5.59
C PHE A 386 10.68 -14.06 4.43
N LEU A 387 11.27 -12.90 4.71
CA LEU A 387 12.19 -12.17 3.85
C LEU A 387 13.56 -12.12 4.52
N LEU A 388 14.62 -12.12 3.69
CA LEU A 388 15.99 -11.91 4.14
C LEU A 388 16.71 -11.00 3.15
N ASN A 389 17.14 -9.83 3.63
CA ASN A 389 18.06 -8.96 2.92
C ASN A 389 19.44 -9.02 3.58
N VAL A 390 20.50 -9.13 2.78
CA VAL A 390 21.89 -9.17 3.25
C VAL A 390 22.68 -8.06 2.57
N GLY A 391 23.24 -7.13 3.35
CA GLY A 391 23.93 -5.97 2.78
C GLY A 391 23.05 -5.04 1.93
N GLY A 392 21.72 -5.18 1.99
CA GLY A 392 20.75 -4.47 1.14
C GLY A 392 20.36 -5.21 -0.14
N ASP A 393 20.90 -6.41 -0.39
CA ASP A 393 20.48 -7.30 -1.49
C ASP A 393 19.35 -8.22 -1.01
N LYS A 394 18.30 -8.40 -1.83
CA LYS A 394 17.18 -9.30 -1.54
C LYS A 394 17.64 -10.75 -1.78
N ILE A 395 17.74 -11.54 -0.72
CA ILE A 395 18.10 -12.96 -0.79
C ILE A 395 16.81 -13.78 -0.89
N VAL A 396 16.08 -13.90 0.22
CA VAL A 396 14.75 -14.52 0.25
C VAL A 396 13.73 -13.42 0.07
N THR A 397 12.85 -13.57 -0.92
CA THR A 397 11.87 -12.54 -1.26
C THR A 397 10.45 -13.01 -1.06
N ASP A 398 9.60 -12.05 -0.75
CA ASP A 398 8.17 -12.12 -1.02
C ASP A 398 7.91 -11.31 -2.31
N PRO A 399 7.11 -11.82 -3.27
CA PRO A 399 6.97 -11.19 -4.57
C PRO A 399 6.15 -9.89 -4.55
N GLY A 400 5.35 -9.64 -3.49
CA GLY A 400 4.41 -8.53 -3.41
C GLY A 400 3.21 -8.71 -4.33
N ARG A 401 2.63 -7.60 -4.82
CA ARG A 401 1.39 -7.63 -5.62
C ARG A 401 1.55 -8.19 -7.04
N GLY A 402 0.47 -8.80 -7.54
CA GLY A 402 0.29 -9.11 -8.97
C GLY A 402 -0.44 -8.02 -9.77
N GLU A 403 -0.69 -8.28 -11.05
CA GLU A 403 -1.54 -7.45 -11.91
C GLU A 403 -3.02 -7.53 -11.49
N TYR A 404 -3.67 -6.37 -11.37
CA TYR A 404 -5.06 -6.24 -10.98
C TYR A 404 -6.00 -6.45 -12.18
N THR A 405 -6.70 -7.59 -12.19
CA THR A 405 -7.77 -7.93 -13.14
C THR A 405 -9.08 -8.19 -12.39
N SER A 406 -10.21 -8.34 -13.08
CA SER A 406 -11.45 -8.78 -12.42
C SER A 406 -11.27 -10.11 -11.68
N ASP A 407 -10.49 -11.04 -12.27
CA ASP A 407 -10.26 -12.36 -11.68
C ASP A 407 -9.41 -12.26 -10.39
N TYR A 408 -8.51 -11.27 -10.27
CA TYR A 408 -7.69 -11.01 -9.07
C TYR A 408 -8.52 -10.63 -7.83
N PHE A 409 -9.74 -10.11 -8.04
CA PHE A 409 -10.69 -9.76 -6.98
C PHE A 409 -11.86 -10.74 -6.88
N SER A 410 -11.68 -11.97 -7.39
CA SER A 410 -12.68 -13.03 -7.36
C SER A 410 -12.14 -14.27 -6.63
N SER A 411 -12.92 -15.35 -6.55
CA SER A 411 -12.46 -16.66 -6.09
C SER A 411 -11.32 -17.28 -6.92
N LYS A 412 -10.92 -16.63 -8.03
CA LYS A 412 -9.75 -17.03 -8.81
C LYS A 412 -8.46 -16.34 -8.35
N ARG A 413 -8.49 -15.45 -7.35
CA ARG A 413 -7.33 -14.69 -6.86
C ARG A 413 -6.11 -15.57 -6.68
N TYR A 414 -6.24 -16.64 -5.91
CA TYR A 414 -5.15 -17.56 -5.55
C TYR A 414 -4.70 -18.50 -6.69
N LYS A 415 -5.27 -18.38 -7.89
CA LYS A 415 -4.73 -18.99 -9.11
C LYS A 415 -3.65 -18.12 -9.77
N TYR A 416 -3.60 -16.84 -9.43
CA TYR A 416 -2.48 -15.98 -9.81
C TYR A 416 -1.28 -16.32 -8.94
N PHE A 417 -0.09 -16.26 -9.53
CA PHE A 417 1.13 -16.65 -8.84
C PHE A 417 1.36 -15.82 -7.56
N PRO A 418 1.37 -14.47 -7.56
CA PRO A 418 1.74 -13.69 -6.38
C PRO A 418 0.89 -13.94 -5.13
N PRO A 419 -0.45 -14.03 -5.17
CA PRO A 419 -1.22 -14.32 -3.97
C PRO A 419 -1.21 -15.80 -3.54
N SER A 420 -0.73 -16.72 -4.39
CA SER A 420 -0.73 -18.16 -4.10
C SER A 420 0.41 -18.56 -3.17
N ALA A 421 0.24 -19.63 -2.40
CA ALA A 421 1.31 -20.14 -1.53
C ALA A 421 2.64 -20.47 -2.24
N LEU A 422 2.59 -20.81 -3.54
CA LEU A 422 3.79 -21.11 -4.35
C LEU A 422 4.62 -19.86 -4.71
N ALA A 423 4.15 -18.67 -4.35
CA ALA A 423 4.91 -17.43 -4.46
C ALA A 423 5.73 -17.11 -3.20
N HIS A 424 5.57 -17.89 -2.12
CA HIS A 424 6.15 -17.57 -0.81
C HIS A 424 7.02 -18.71 -0.30
N SER A 425 8.04 -18.39 0.50
CA SER A 425 8.91 -19.41 1.10
C SER A 425 8.23 -20.18 2.24
N VAL A 426 7.24 -21.02 1.91
CA VAL A 426 6.44 -21.84 2.82
C VAL A 426 6.34 -23.28 2.30
N PRO A 427 6.28 -24.32 3.16
CA PRO A 427 6.38 -25.69 2.69
C PRO A 427 5.17 -26.15 1.87
N VAL A 428 5.32 -27.24 1.13
CA VAL A 428 4.21 -28.00 0.53
C VAL A 428 4.12 -29.34 1.23
N VAL A 429 2.95 -29.68 1.78
CA VAL A 429 2.75 -30.87 2.61
C VAL A 429 1.86 -31.86 1.87
N ASN A 430 2.34 -33.07 1.57
CA ASN A 430 1.62 -34.09 0.80
C ASN A 430 1.05 -33.58 -0.54
N GLY A 431 1.74 -32.63 -1.19
CA GLY A 431 1.26 -31.96 -2.40
C GLY A 431 0.15 -30.92 -2.17
N ILE A 432 -0.21 -30.66 -0.91
CA ILE A 432 -1.18 -29.65 -0.47
C ILE A 432 -0.42 -28.37 -0.11
N VAL A 433 -0.83 -27.28 -0.75
CA VAL A 433 -0.39 -25.92 -0.43
C VAL A 433 -1.35 -25.26 0.58
N GLN A 434 -0.94 -24.15 1.17
CA GLN A 434 -1.83 -23.38 2.05
C GLN A 434 -3.10 -22.91 1.33
N GLN A 435 -4.21 -22.84 2.07
CA GLN A 435 -5.52 -22.50 1.53
C GLN A 435 -5.97 -21.09 1.95
N GLU A 436 -6.90 -20.52 1.17
CA GLU A 436 -7.53 -19.23 1.48
C GLU A 436 -8.58 -19.39 2.59
N GLY A 437 -8.69 -18.43 3.50
CA GLY A 437 -9.70 -18.44 4.57
C GLY A 437 -9.16 -18.07 5.95
N GLU A 438 -10.07 -17.72 6.85
CA GLU A 438 -9.72 -17.27 8.21
C GLU A 438 -9.22 -18.43 9.07
N GLU A 439 -9.76 -19.62 8.82
CA GLU A 439 -9.39 -20.87 9.48
C GLU A 439 -7.95 -21.27 9.17
N TYR A 440 -7.41 -20.83 8.03
CA TYR A 440 -6.03 -21.06 7.63
C TYR A 440 -5.13 -19.95 8.16
N ARG A 441 -4.50 -20.22 9.31
CA ARG A 441 -3.79 -19.21 10.10
C ARG A 441 -2.52 -19.76 10.72
N GLY A 442 -1.65 -18.86 11.16
CA GLY A 442 -0.48 -19.18 11.96
C GLY A 442 -0.43 -18.41 13.27
N ASN A 443 0.29 -18.95 14.24
CA ASN A 443 0.49 -18.30 15.54
C ASN A 443 1.98 -18.13 15.83
N ILE A 444 2.41 -16.90 16.14
CA ILE A 444 3.74 -16.66 16.71
C ILE A 444 3.72 -17.16 18.15
N VAL A 445 4.31 -18.34 18.37
CA VAL A 445 4.44 -18.99 19.68
C VAL A 445 5.48 -18.26 20.53
N LYS A 446 6.55 -17.77 19.89
CA LYS A 446 7.61 -17.01 20.56
C LYS A 446 8.23 -16.00 19.60
N ALA A 447 8.45 -14.78 20.07
CA ALA A 447 9.17 -13.74 19.35
C ALA A 447 10.07 -12.98 20.31
N THR A 448 11.37 -13.07 20.08
CA THR A 448 12.42 -12.37 20.81
C THR A 448 13.47 -11.86 19.83
N GLU A 449 14.42 -11.06 20.29
CA GLU A 449 15.50 -10.57 19.44
C GLU A 449 16.36 -11.69 18.81
N ASN A 450 16.47 -12.85 19.47
CA ASN A 450 17.35 -13.95 19.04
C ASN A 450 16.60 -15.16 18.49
N GLU A 451 15.27 -15.22 18.63
CA GLU A 451 14.48 -16.39 18.28
C GLU A 451 13.04 -16.02 17.89
N LEU A 452 12.54 -16.65 16.83
CA LEU A 452 11.15 -16.60 16.38
C LEU A 452 10.63 -18.03 16.17
N ILE A 453 9.43 -18.34 16.67
CA ILE A 453 8.76 -19.63 16.48
C ILE A 453 7.34 -19.38 16.01
N ILE A 454 6.98 -19.95 14.86
CA ILE A 454 5.66 -19.86 14.24
C ILE A 454 5.04 -21.26 14.13
N ASP A 455 3.86 -21.46 14.69
CA ASP A 455 3.02 -22.62 14.37
C ASP A 455 2.25 -22.32 13.08
N CYS A 456 2.46 -23.14 12.05
CA CYS A 456 1.85 -22.99 10.73
C CYS A 456 0.91 -24.15 10.38
N LYS A 457 0.63 -25.09 11.31
CA LYS A 457 -0.10 -26.34 11.01
C LYS A 457 -1.49 -26.05 10.44
N ASP A 458 -2.20 -25.11 11.03
CA ASP A 458 -3.59 -24.77 10.64
C ASP A 458 -3.68 -24.06 9.28
N ALA A 459 -2.57 -23.63 8.69
CA ALA A 459 -2.55 -23.09 7.33
C ALA A 459 -2.81 -24.16 6.24
N TYR A 460 -2.73 -25.45 6.58
CA TYR A 460 -2.86 -26.57 5.65
C TYR A 460 -4.11 -27.40 5.95
N ASN A 461 -4.86 -27.74 4.89
CA ASN A 461 -5.99 -28.66 4.99
C ASN A 461 -5.54 -30.12 4.85
N ASP A 462 -4.66 -30.58 5.73
CA ASP A 462 -4.17 -31.95 5.75
C ASP A 462 -4.34 -32.59 7.13
N CYS A 463 -5.21 -33.60 7.21
CA CYS A 463 -5.49 -34.27 8.48
C CYS A 463 -4.33 -35.14 8.99
N SER A 464 -3.37 -35.50 8.13
CA SER A 464 -2.19 -36.27 8.50
C SER A 464 -1.15 -35.40 9.22
N LEU A 465 -1.11 -34.09 8.93
CA LEU A 465 -0.21 -33.12 9.55
C LEU A 465 -0.67 -32.82 10.99
N LYS A 466 0.19 -33.16 11.96
CA LYS A 466 -0.06 -32.96 13.40
C LYS A 466 0.70 -31.78 13.97
N GLU A 467 1.84 -31.44 13.40
CA GLU A 467 2.67 -30.31 13.80
C GLU A 467 3.39 -29.77 12.56
N LEU A 468 3.42 -28.46 12.41
CA LEU A 468 4.34 -27.75 11.55
C LEU A 468 4.78 -26.49 12.29
N THR A 469 5.97 -26.55 12.89
CA THR A 469 6.55 -25.41 13.59
C THR A 469 7.78 -24.94 12.83
N ARG A 470 7.82 -23.64 12.56
CA ARG A 470 8.93 -22.96 11.91
C ARG A 470 9.69 -22.12 12.91
N LYS A 471 10.96 -22.48 13.16
CA LYS A 471 11.83 -21.84 14.13
C LYS A 471 12.98 -21.12 13.43
N PHE A 472 13.15 -19.84 13.71
CA PHE A 472 14.31 -19.05 13.32
C PHE A 472 15.17 -18.71 14.54
N GLU A 473 16.48 -18.88 14.41
CA GLU A 473 17.49 -18.45 15.37
C GLU A 473 18.42 -17.43 14.70
N PHE A 474 18.59 -16.29 15.37
CA PHE A 474 19.29 -15.13 14.81
C PHE A 474 20.67 -14.97 15.46
N TYR A 475 21.70 -14.96 14.61
CA TYR A 475 23.09 -14.67 14.98
C TYR A 475 23.58 -13.45 14.18
N ASP A 476 24.79 -12.97 14.46
CA ASP A 476 25.36 -11.82 13.73
C ASP A 476 25.74 -12.18 12.28
N ASP A 477 26.19 -13.41 12.07
CA ASP A 477 26.76 -13.92 10.81
C ASP A 477 25.91 -14.99 10.13
N LYS A 478 24.77 -15.38 10.71
CA LYS A 478 23.83 -16.30 10.10
C LYS A 478 22.42 -16.24 10.67
N ILE A 479 21.48 -16.82 9.92
CA ILE A 479 20.14 -17.17 10.39
C ILE A 479 19.97 -18.68 10.23
N VAL A 480 19.47 -19.34 11.27
CA VAL A 480 19.17 -20.78 11.22
C VAL A 480 17.66 -20.96 11.21
N LEU A 481 17.16 -21.61 10.17
CA LEU A 481 15.77 -22.05 10.05
C LEU A 481 15.71 -23.55 10.39
N ASN A 482 14.89 -23.91 11.37
CA ASN A 482 14.53 -25.30 11.65
C ASN A 482 13.02 -25.46 11.51
N ASP A 483 12.58 -26.28 10.55
CA ASP A 483 11.17 -26.63 10.43
C ASP A 483 10.94 -28.04 10.98
N LYS A 484 9.99 -28.15 11.91
CA LYS A 484 9.61 -29.41 12.52
C LYS A 484 8.25 -29.83 12.02
N PHE A 485 8.23 -30.99 11.36
CA PHE A 485 7.02 -31.65 10.89
C PHE A 485 6.73 -32.86 11.76
N ALA A 486 5.47 -33.04 12.17
CA ALA A 486 4.99 -34.29 12.73
C ALA A 486 3.74 -34.75 11.99
N PHE A 487 3.71 -36.04 11.66
CA PHE A 487 2.64 -36.69 10.93
C PHE A 487 2.11 -37.91 11.69
N ASP A 488 0.90 -38.36 11.35
CA ASP A 488 0.34 -39.61 11.89
C ASP A 488 1.06 -40.88 11.41
N THR A 489 1.56 -40.86 10.17
CA THR A 489 2.25 -41.96 9.50
C THR A 489 3.57 -41.52 8.87
N ASP A 490 4.42 -42.50 8.55
CA ASP A 490 5.72 -42.31 7.89
C ASP A 490 5.61 -42.23 6.37
N LYS A 491 4.41 -42.34 5.80
CA LYS A 491 4.19 -42.34 4.35
C LYS A 491 4.09 -40.94 3.74
N ASN A 492 4.07 -39.91 4.59
CA ASN A 492 3.89 -38.52 4.18
C ASN A 492 5.09 -37.96 3.41
N ASP A 493 4.84 -36.97 2.58
CA ASP A 493 5.82 -36.21 1.82
C ASP A 493 5.74 -34.75 2.24
N PHE A 494 6.86 -34.06 2.18
CA PHE A 494 6.87 -32.60 2.23
C PHE A 494 7.99 -32.05 1.34
N THR A 495 7.82 -30.80 0.95
CA THR A 495 8.80 -30.04 0.17
C THR A 495 9.03 -28.72 0.87
N GLU A 496 10.28 -28.45 1.22
CA GLU A 496 10.70 -27.13 1.64
C GLU A 496 10.80 -26.26 0.40
N HIS A 497 9.94 -25.26 0.31
CA HIS A 497 9.82 -24.41 -0.87
C HIS A 497 10.30 -23.00 -0.52
N PHE A 498 11.22 -22.48 -1.34
CA PHE A 498 11.85 -21.18 -1.18
C PHE A 498 11.70 -20.34 -2.43
N VAL A 499 11.59 -19.01 -2.25
CA VAL A 499 11.48 -18.04 -3.34
C VAL A 499 12.60 -17.00 -3.21
N PHE A 500 13.38 -16.85 -4.27
CA PHE A 500 14.54 -15.97 -4.34
C PHE A 500 14.40 -14.96 -5.49
N ASP A 501 14.93 -13.76 -5.29
CA ASP A 501 14.99 -12.71 -6.33
C ASP A 501 16.19 -12.93 -7.27
N VAL A 502 17.21 -13.64 -6.80
CA VAL A 502 18.44 -13.99 -7.54
C VAL A 502 18.46 -15.48 -7.82
N LYS A 503 18.88 -15.86 -9.04
CA LYS A 503 18.98 -17.27 -9.43
C LYS A 503 19.93 -18.03 -8.51
N PRO A 504 19.46 -19.04 -7.76
CA PRO A 504 20.33 -19.86 -6.92
C PRO A 504 21.15 -20.82 -7.78
N THR A 505 22.31 -21.22 -7.28
CA THR A 505 23.16 -22.26 -7.88
C THR A 505 23.55 -23.27 -6.81
N GLU A 506 23.45 -24.56 -7.13
CA GLU A 506 23.90 -25.64 -6.24
C GLU A 506 25.41 -25.55 -5.95
N CYS A 507 25.78 -25.81 -4.70
CA CYS A 507 27.15 -25.93 -4.23
C CYS A 507 27.30 -27.18 -3.35
N GLU A 508 28.53 -27.47 -2.90
CA GLU A 508 28.84 -28.70 -2.15
C GLU A 508 27.96 -28.91 -0.91
N ASN A 509 27.62 -27.83 -0.20
CA ASN A 509 26.90 -27.89 1.07
C ASN A 509 25.47 -27.31 1.00
N GLY A 510 24.93 -27.06 -0.19
CA GLY A 510 23.58 -26.51 -0.36
C GLY A 510 23.44 -25.59 -1.57
N LEU A 511 22.98 -24.37 -1.37
CA LEU A 511 22.75 -23.38 -2.43
C LEU A 511 23.53 -22.08 -2.19
N LYS A 512 24.04 -21.50 -3.26
CA LYS A 512 24.56 -20.13 -3.28
C LYS A 512 23.51 -19.19 -3.90
N ILE A 513 23.16 -18.12 -3.18
CA ILE A 513 22.19 -17.10 -3.58
C ILE A 513 22.85 -15.73 -3.43
N GLY A 514 23.27 -15.12 -4.53
CA GLY A 514 24.02 -13.86 -4.49
C GLY A 514 25.29 -13.96 -3.62
N ASN A 515 25.32 -13.20 -2.52
CA ASN A 515 26.42 -13.16 -1.54
C ASN A 515 26.20 -14.09 -0.32
N THR A 516 25.08 -14.81 -0.27
CA THR A 516 24.69 -15.72 0.82
C THR A 516 24.82 -17.17 0.38
N GLU A 517 25.18 -18.04 1.34
CA GLU A 517 25.17 -19.49 1.17
C GLU A 517 24.13 -20.09 2.12
N MET A 518 23.16 -20.82 1.58
CA MET A 518 22.16 -21.56 2.34
C MET A 518 22.61 -23.02 2.45
N CYS A 519 23.12 -23.40 3.62
CA CYS A 519 23.61 -24.74 3.89
C CYS A 519 22.52 -25.65 4.46
N TYR A 520 22.46 -26.90 4.01
CA TYR A 520 21.59 -27.95 4.54
C TYR A 520 22.18 -29.33 4.24
N ASN A 521 21.60 -30.38 4.80
CA ASN A 521 22.05 -31.74 4.48
C ASN A 521 21.55 -32.15 3.09
N VAL A 522 22.38 -31.96 2.06
CA VAL A 522 22.02 -32.20 0.65
C VAL A 522 21.57 -33.64 0.41
N SER A 523 22.03 -34.63 1.19
CA SER A 523 21.60 -36.02 1.04
C SER A 523 20.14 -36.27 1.39
N ASP A 524 19.49 -35.37 2.13
CA ASP A 524 18.12 -35.55 2.60
C ASP A 524 17.08 -35.03 1.60
N PHE A 525 17.51 -34.35 0.53
CA PHE A 525 16.62 -33.64 -0.39
C PHE A 525 16.94 -33.90 -1.86
N GLU A 526 15.89 -34.00 -2.67
CA GLU A 526 15.93 -33.80 -4.11
C GLU A 526 15.67 -32.31 -4.40
N CYS A 527 16.65 -31.63 -5.01
CA CYS A 527 16.58 -30.20 -5.30
C CYS A 527 16.08 -29.93 -6.72
N LYS A 528 15.12 -29.02 -6.86
CA LYS A 528 14.65 -28.52 -8.16
C LYS A 528 14.57 -27.00 -8.15
N ILE A 529 15.29 -26.36 -9.07
CA ILE A 529 15.29 -24.90 -9.26
C ILE A 529 14.42 -24.58 -10.49
N ASN A 530 13.44 -23.69 -10.31
CA ASN A 530 12.57 -23.22 -11.38
C ASN A 530 12.68 -21.70 -11.54
N GLU A 531 12.40 -21.21 -12.75
CA GLU A 531 12.27 -19.79 -13.05
C GLU A 531 10.79 -19.49 -13.32
N VAL A 532 10.24 -18.49 -12.64
CA VAL A 532 8.82 -18.13 -12.74
C VAL A 532 8.70 -16.65 -13.09
N THR A 533 8.06 -16.36 -14.22
CA THR A 533 7.73 -15.01 -14.65
C THR A 533 6.24 -14.77 -14.56
N TYR A 534 5.85 -13.65 -13.96
CA TYR A 534 4.45 -13.26 -13.79
C TYR A 534 4.24 -11.77 -14.04
N ALA A 535 3.00 -11.38 -14.30
CA ALA A 535 2.62 -9.97 -14.45
C ALA A 535 2.51 -9.31 -13.07
N SER A 536 3.38 -8.33 -12.79
CA SER A 536 3.40 -7.56 -11.53
C SER A 536 2.61 -6.25 -11.64
N HIS A 537 2.45 -5.74 -12.86
CA HIS A 537 1.62 -4.59 -13.17
C HIS A 537 1.32 -4.55 -14.69
N TYR A 538 0.55 -3.56 -15.14
CA TYR A 538 0.28 -3.35 -16.56
C TYR A 538 1.58 -3.29 -17.38
N ASN A 539 1.73 -4.23 -18.31
CA ASN A 539 2.92 -4.39 -19.17
C ASN A 539 4.26 -4.54 -18.41
N LYS A 540 4.23 -4.90 -17.12
CA LYS A 540 5.43 -5.17 -16.32
C LYS A 540 5.41 -6.62 -15.88
N GLN A 541 6.53 -7.29 -16.11
CA GLN A 541 6.76 -8.65 -15.63
C GLN A 541 7.85 -8.63 -14.58
N LYS A 542 7.73 -9.53 -13.62
CA LYS A 542 8.76 -9.82 -12.62
C LYS A 542 9.11 -11.30 -12.73
N THR A 543 10.39 -11.60 -12.58
CA THR A 543 10.90 -12.98 -12.56
C THR A 543 11.43 -13.24 -11.16
N VAL A 544 11.05 -14.38 -10.60
CA VAL A 544 11.61 -14.93 -9.35
C VAL A 544 12.07 -16.36 -9.62
N TYR A 545 12.85 -16.91 -8.70
CA TYR A 545 13.32 -18.28 -8.78
C TYR A 545 12.76 -19.06 -7.59
N THR A 546 12.06 -20.15 -7.88
CA THR A 546 11.57 -21.05 -6.83
C THR A 546 12.52 -22.23 -6.69
N VAL A 547 12.71 -22.69 -5.46
CA VAL A 547 13.48 -23.90 -5.16
C VAL A 547 12.62 -24.83 -4.35
N ASP A 548 12.40 -26.01 -4.89
CA ASP A 548 11.71 -27.12 -4.24
C ASP A 548 12.76 -28.10 -3.73
N LEU A 549 12.91 -28.21 -2.41
CA LEU A 549 13.73 -29.22 -1.75
C LEU A 549 12.79 -30.31 -1.23
N LYS A 550 12.58 -31.35 -2.02
CA LYS A 550 11.70 -32.47 -1.67
C LYS A 550 12.46 -33.43 -0.75
N HIS A 551 11.97 -33.62 0.47
CA HIS A 551 12.61 -34.51 1.43
C HIS A 551 12.42 -35.98 1.01
N ILE A 552 13.51 -36.74 0.94
CA ILE A 552 13.49 -38.12 0.42
C ILE A 552 13.37 -39.18 1.52
N VAL A 553 13.66 -38.82 2.77
CA VAL A 553 13.59 -39.75 3.90
C VAL A 553 12.18 -39.77 4.50
N LYS A 554 11.60 -40.96 4.58
CA LYS A 554 10.23 -41.16 5.07
C LYS A 554 10.22 -41.37 6.57
N THR A 555 9.67 -40.41 7.32
CA THR A 555 9.56 -40.48 8.79
C THR A 555 8.26 -39.88 9.28
N LYS A 556 7.84 -40.26 10.50
CA LYS A 556 6.69 -39.65 11.17
C LYS A 556 7.00 -38.26 11.71
N THR A 557 8.24 -38.03 12.10
CA THR A 557 8.71 -36.75 12.63
C THR A 557 10.04 -36.46 11.99
N VAL A 558 10.20 -35.24 11.53
CA VAL A 558 11.40 -34.76 10.86
C VAL A 558 11.61 -33.31 11.27
N GLU A 559 12.87 -32.99 11.50
CA GLU A 559 13.33 -31.63 11.72
C GLU A 559 14.33 -31.34 10.62
N THR A 560 14.02 -30.35 9.79
CA THR A 560 14.93 -29.85 8.77
C THR A 560 15.75 -28.71 9.35
N LYS A 561 16.93 -28.45 8.79
CA LYS A 561 17.79 -27.36 9.21
C LYS A 561 18.45 -26.69 8.01
N PHE A 562 18.26 -25.39 7.90
CA PHE A 562 18.85 -24.52 6.89
C PHE A 562 19.64 -23.40 7.56
N GLU A 563 20.92 -23.26 7.23
CA GLU A 563 21.76 -22.16 7.72
C GLU A 563 22.01 -21.15 6.60
N PHE A 564 21.47 -19.95 6.72
CA PHE A 564 21.74 -18.83 5.82
C PHE A 564 22.98 -18.09 6.31
N ASN A 565 24.14 -18.44 5.75
CA ASN A 565 25.43 -17.87 6.12
C ASN A 565 25.64 -16.50 5.47
N ILE A 566 25.84 -15.50 6.31
CA ILE A 566 25.93 -14.09 5.94
C ILE A 566 27.41 -13.70 5.94
N LYS A 567 27.99 -13.58 4.75
CA LYS A 567 29.37 -13.09 4.64
C LYS A 567 29.39 -11.62 5.06
N ASN A 568 30.17 -11.31 6.08
CA ASN A 568 30.39 -9.94 6.53
C ASN A 568 30.87 -9.10 5.34
N THR A 569 29.99 -8.26 4.78
CA THR A 569 30.36 -7.24 3.79
C THR A 569 31.01 -6.02 4.47
N GLY A 570 31.69 -6.25 5.61
CA GLY A 570 32.39 -5.22 6.34
C GLY A 570 33.29 -4.48 5.37
N LYS A 571 32.98 -3.20 5.12
CA LYS A 571 33.85 -2.26 4.42
C LYS A 571 35.26 -2.52 4.94
N GLU A 572 36.16 -2.98 4.07
CA GLU A 572 37.58 -2.68 4.25
C GLU A 572 37.64 -1.16 4.38
N ARG A 573 37.67 -0.67 5.62
CA ARG A 573 38.05 0.72 5.91
C ARG A 573 39.51 0.83 5.50
N LYS A 574 39.74 1.19 4.24
CA LYS A 574 41.00 1.77 3.81
C LYS A 574 41.07 3.21 4.28
#